data_AF-A0A085FQF0-F1
#
_entry.id   AF-A0A085FQF0-F1
#
_cell.length_a   1.000
_cell.length_b   1.000
_cell.length_c   1.000
_cell.angle_alpha   90.00
_cell.angle_beta   90.00
_cell.angle_gamma   90.00
#
_symmetry.space_group_name_H-M   'P 1'
#
loop_
_entity.id
_entity.type
_entity.pdbx_description
1 polymer ?
#
loop_
_entity_poly.entity_id
_entity_poly.type
_entity_poly.pdbx_seq_one_letter_code
_entity_poly.pdbx_strand_id
1 'polypeptide(L)'
;MNQLWWFALPILLLPIWWHRRKREQHKAELLATSRFLPRAEPRQTREWRWKDILLLLVRCLLLATVIAWLADPVTPWRGDTVIVATGTDPEWADAQAAQAGLAKADRLSMPAEQAIAWLRAHQREWRPEARLLVLGDVPMPALLPEFGRRVELRTLARQPEKVERRVHIASERPGQWRRVFALEGIAIDTAPGATTSLIVWDRKEAPPASLRAPLWLVTDIAAFPELGKAQQVDGLRYADSARGRVWHSEAWPPATADAARALLDDWQRLHIGPPSHTAPSRVFEASGTARAPEPSGALRDMLMALLTALFVLERSLTHARRR
;
A
#
# COMPACT_ATOMS: atom_id res chain seq x y z
N MET A 1 7.38 6.02 -16.18
CA MET A 1 8.74 6.59 -15.99
C MET A 1 9.75 6.01 -17.00
N ASN A 2 10.40 6.91 -17.74
CA ASN A 2 11.63 6.84 -18.56
C ASN A 2 12.11 5.53 -19.22
N GLN A 3 11.72 5.36 -20.49
CA GLN A 3 12.45 4.54 -21.49
C GLN A 3 13.91 5.00 -21.75
N LEU A 4 14.38 6.06 -21.08
CA LEU A 4 15.71 6.64 -21.27
C LEU A 4 16.83 5.89 -20.51
N TRP A 5 16.52 4.88 -19.69
CA TRP A 5 17.54 4.13 -18.94
C TRP A 5 18.56 3.43 -19.86
N TRP A 6 18.18 3.09 -21.10
CA TRP A 6 19.09 2.51 -22.09
C TRP A 6 20.28 3.44 -22.39
N PHE A 7 20.13 4.76 -22.27
CA PHE A 7 21.23 5.72 -22.41
C PHE A 7 22.24 5.65 -21.25
N ALA A 8 21.92 4.98 -20.15
CA ALA A 8 22.85 4.76 -19.05
C ALA A 8 23.75 3.53 -19.28
N LEU A 9 23.41 2.61 -20.19
CA LEU A 9 24.25 1.42 -20.47
C LEU A 9 25.69 1.75 -20.92
N PRO A 10 25.94 2.76 -21.78
CA PRO A 10 27.30 3.18 -22.12
C PRO A 10 28.15 3.59 -20.92
N ILE A 11 27.54 4.03 -19.82
CA ILE A 11 28.25 4.41 -18.58
C ILE A 11 28.97 3.19 -17.97
N LEU A 12 28.52 1.96 -18.22
CA LEU A 12 29.22 0.74 -17.80
C LEU A 12 30.63 0.61 -18.40
N LEU A 13 30.91 1.30 -19.51
CA LEU A 13 32.23 1.31 -20.13
C LEU A 13 33.21 2.26 -19.43
N LEU A 14 32.74 3.24 -18.65
CA LEU A 14 33.60 4.21 -17.97
C LEU A 14 34.59 3.57 -17.00
N PRO A 15 34.20 2.65 -16.08
CA PRO A 15 35.17 1.97 -15.23
C PRO A 15 36.20 1.18 -16.01
N ILE A 16 35.79 0.53 -17.10
CA ILE A 16 36.66 -0.27 -17.97
C ILE A 16 37.68 0.63 -18.67
N TRP A 17 37.20 1.73 -19.25
CA TRP A 17 38.04 2.71 -19.93
C TRP A 17 39.00 3.41 -18.97
N TRP A 18 38.51 3.82 -17.79
CA TRP A 18 39.33 4.42 -16.74
C TRP A 18 40.38 3.44 -16.20
N HIS A 19 40.00 2.18 -16.00
CA HIS A 19 40.92 1.12 -15.57
C HIS A 19 42.03 0.89 -16.60
N ARG A 20 41.70 0.93 -17.91
CA ARG A 20 42.69 0.89 -18.99
C ARG A 20 43.61 2.12 -18.96
N ARG A 21 43.05 3.33 -18.91
CA ARG A 21 43.82 4.59 -18.99
C ARG A 21 44.77 4.82 -17.81
N LYS A 22 44.35 4.48 -16.58
CA LYS A 22 45.14 4.72 -15.36
C LYS A 22 46.43 3.89 -15.28
N ARG A 23 46.58 2.84 -16.09
CA ARG A 23 47.75 1.94 -16.05
C ARG A 23 48.60 1.92 -17.31
N GLU A 24 48.29 2.78 -18.27
CA GLU A 24 49.25 3.15 -19.32
C GLU A 24 50.46 3.91 -18.73
N GLN A 25 50.40 4.31 -17.47
CA GLN A 25 51.46 5.04 -16.78
C GLN A 25 52.36 4.13 -15.91
N HIS A 26 53.57 3.93 -16.45
CA HIS A 26 54.88 3.88 -15.79
C HIS A 26 55.15 2.75 -14.78
N LYS A 27 55.67 1.63 -15.28
CA LYS A 27 56.67 0.83 -14.53
C LYS A 27 58.02 1.02 -15.23
N ALA A 28 58.86 1.89 -14.68
CA ALA A 28 60.24 2.03 -15.12
C ALA A 28 61.04 0.92 -14.43
N GLU A 29 61.18 -0.24 -15.07
CA GLU A 29 62.12 -1.26 -14.62
C GLU A 29 63.50 -0.89 -15.20
N LEU A 30 64.43 -0.52 -14.32
CA LEU A 30 65.84 -0.40 -14.66
C LEU A 30 66.35 -1.79 -14.99
N LEU A 31 66.66 -2.07 -16.26
CA LEU A 31 67.37 -3.28 -16.64
C LEU A 31 68.68 -3.33 -15.85
N ALA A 32 69.01 -4.46 -15.21
CA ALA A 32 70.20 -4.59 -14.35
C ALA A 32 71.52 -4.18 -15.05
N THR A 33 71.56 -4.22 -16.39
CA THR A 33 72.68 -3.79 -17.23
C THR A 33 72.74 -2.29 -17.53
N SER A 34 71.66 -1.53 -17.27
CA SER A 34 71.56 -0.09 -17.56
C SER A 34 72.26 0.81 -16.53
N ARG A 35 72.69 0.26 -15.38
CA ARG A 35 73.41 1.01 -14.34
C ARG A 35 74.80 1.51 -14.80
N PHE A 36 75.33 0.95 -15.88
CA PHE A 36 76.68 1.25 -16.41
C PHE A 36 76.69 2.10 -17.68
N LEU A 37 75.53 2.55 -18.18
CA LEU A 37 75.45 3.42 -19.35
C LEU A 37 75.09 4.85 -18.91
N PRO A 38 75.97 5.86 -19.12
CA PRO A 38 75.75 7.23 -18.66
C PRO A 38 74.54 7.95 -19.30
N ARG A 39 73.82 7.29 -20.23
CA ARG A 39 72.59 7.77 -20.89
C ARG A 39 71.59 6.65 -21.20
N ALA A 40 71.40 5.67 -20.31
CA ALA A 40 70.30 4.74 -20.47
C ALA A 40 68.99 5.39 -20.00
N GLU A 41 68.23 5.96 -20.94
CA GLU A 41 66.85 6.39 -20.66
C GLU A 41 66.01 5.17 -20.27
N PRO A 42 65.24 5.22 -19.16
CA PRO A 42 64.44 4.11 -18.71
C PRO A 42 63.38 3.78 -19.76
N ARG A 43 63.60 2.69 -20.52
CA ARG A 43 62.58 2.16 -21.43
C ARG A 43 61.43 1.60 -20.62
N GLN A 44 60.32 2.33 -20.62
CA GLN A 44 59.07 1.93 -20.00
C GLN A 44 58.53 0.74 -20.78
N THR A 45 58.57 -0.45 -20.19
CA THR A 45 57.94 -1.63 -20.78
C THR A 45 56.44 -1.57 -20.54
N ARG A 46 55.67 -1.53 -21.64
CA ARG A 46 54.21 -1.46 -21.61
C ARG A 46 53.64 -2.86 -21.41
N GLU A 47 53.64 -3.33 -20.17
CA GLU A 47 53.06 -4.63 -19.84
C GLU A 47 51.52 -4.54 -19.74
N TRP A 48 50.85 -5.27 -20.62
CA TRP A 48 49.39 -5.41 -20.64
C TRP A 48 48.95 -6.47 -19.62
N ARG A 49 48.84 -6.08 -18.34
CA ARG A 49 48.38 -6.99 -17.27
C ARG A 49 47.09 -6.50 -16.61
N TRP A 50 46.07 -7.34 -16.67
CA TRP A 50 44.83 -7.16 -15.92
C TRP A 50 45.08 -7.45 -14.43
N LYS A 51 45.39 -6.42 -13.64
CA LYS A 51 45.43 -6.48 -12.17
C LYS A 51 44.17 -5.86 -11.58
N ASP A 52 43.72 -6.35 -10.43
CA ASP A 52 42.52 -5.87 -9.72
C ASP A 52 41.19 -6.16 -10.44
N ILE A 53 41.10 -7.31 -11.13
CA ILE A 53 39.88 -7.75 -11.84
C ILE A 53 38.67 -7.74 -10.90
N LEU A 54 38.85 -8.16 -9.64
CA LEU A 54 37.79 -8.14 -8.62
C LEU A 54 37.25 -6.73 -8.35
N LEU A 55 38.12 -5.72 -8.20
CA LEU A 55 37.68 -4.35 -7.94
C LEU A 55 36.98 -3.75 -9.17
N LEU A 56 37.47 -4.04 -10.38
CA LEU A 56 36.82 -3.65 -11.63
C LEU A 56 35.42 -4.27 -11.74
N LEU A 57 35.30 -5.57 -11.45
CA LEU A 57 34.05 -6.31 -11.49
C LEU A 57 33.03 -5.70 -10.50
N VAL A 58 33.45 -5.41 -9.27
CA VAL A 58 32.57 -4.77 -8.26
C VAL A 58 32.08 -3.40 -8.72
N ARG A 59 32.92 -2.58 -9.35
CA ARG A 59 32.51 -1.27 -9.90
C ARG A 59 31.52 -1.39 -11.05
N CYS A 60 31.74 -2.36 -11.94
CA CYS A 60 30.80 -2.66 -13.01
C CYS A 60 29.46 -3.16 -12.45
N LEU A 61 29.48 -4.04 -11.44
CA LEU A 61 28.27 -4.50 -10.76
C LEU A 61 27.54 -3.34 -10.09
N LEU A 62 28.24 -2.45 -9.38
CA LEU A 62 27.61 -1.30 -8.71
C LEU A 62 26.87 -0.42 -9.71
N LEU A 63 27.50 -0.06 -10.83
CA LEU A 63 26.83 0.69 -11.90
C LEU A 63 25.67 -0.09 -12.52
N ALA A 64 25.81 -1.39 -12.77
CA ALA A 64 24.74 -2.21 -13.31
C ALA A 64 23.53 -2.26 -12.36
N THR A 65 23.77 -2.37 -11.05
CA THR A 65 22.71 -2.34 -10.03
C THR A 65 22.07 -0.97 -9.93
N VAL A 66 22.81 0.14 -10.06
CA VAL A 66 22.22 1.49 -10.11
C VAL A 66 21.33 1.66 -11.34
N ILE A 67 21.79 1.20 -12.51
CA ILE A 67 21.01 1.24 -13.74
C ILE A 67 19.74 0.40 -13.59
N ALA A 68 19.84 -0.81 -13.04
CA ALA A 68 18.68 -1.64 -12.74
C ALA A 68 17.73 -0.96 -11.75
N TRP A 69 18.24 -0.33 -10.69
CA TRP A 69 17.42 0.39 -9.73
C TRP A 69 16.67 1.58 -10.37
N LEU A 70 17.29 2.29 -11.31
CA LEU A 70 16.64 3.38 -12.07
C LEU A 70 15.65 2.86 -13.13
N ALA A 71 15.92 1.69 -13.71
CA ALA A 71 15.10 1.10 -14.77
C ALA A 71 13.84 0.41 -14.24
N ASP A 72 13.79 0.09 -12.94
CA ASP A 72 12.72 -0.66 -12.27
C ASP A 72 12.29 -1.91 -13.08
N PRO A 73 13.21 -2.87 -13.30
CA PRO A 73 12.95 -4.03 -14.14
C PRO A 73 11.91 -4.91 -13.46
N VAL A 74 10.71 -4.96 -14.01
CA VAL A 74 9.71 -5.94 -13.58
C VAL A 74 9.84 -7.16 -14.49
N THR A 75 10.50 -8.20 -13.99
CA THR A 75 10.55 -9.50 -14.65
C THR A 75 9.38 -10.35 -14.19
N PRO A 76 8.63 -11.01 -15.08
CA PRO A 76 7.56 -11.92 -14.69
C PRO A 76 8.15 -13.18 -14.05
N TRP A 77 8.06 -13.28 -12.72
CA TRP A 77 8.64 -14.37 -11.94
C TRP A 77 7.58 -15.24 -11.25
N ARG A 78 6.43 -14.66 -10.88
CA ARG A 78 5.34 -15.35 -10.17
C ARG A 78 4.58 -16.29 -11.11
N GLY A 79 4.27 -17.48 -10.59
CA GLY A 79 3.40 -18.47 -11.24
C GLY A 79 1.95 -18.32 -10.80
N ASP A 80 1.20 -19.42 -10.86
CA ASP A 80 -0.18 -19.49 -10.38
C ASP A 80 -0.31 -18.97 -8.94
N THR A 81 -1.30 -18.10 -8.69
CA THR A 81 -1.45 -17.43 -7.38
C THR A 81 -2.91 -17.34 -6.96
N VAL A 82 -3.15 -17.60 -5.67
CA VAL A 82 -4.43 -17.40 -4.99
C VAL A 82 -4.28 -16.28 -3.97
N ILE A 83 -5.00 -15.18 -4.20
CA ILE A 83 -5.10 -14.06 -3.26
C ILE A 83 -6.29 -14.31 -2.36
N VAL A 84 -6.05 -14.42 -1.05
CA VAL A 84 -7.09 -14.64 -0.04
C VAL A 84 -7.29 -13.36 0.77
N ALA A 85 -8.50 -12.81 0.73
CA ALA A 85 -8.84 -11.66 1.55
C ALA A 85 -8.80 -12.01 3.05
N THR A 86 -8.23 -11.14 3.87
CA THR A 86 -8.11 -11.36 5.32
C THR A 86 -9.47 -11.61 5.96
N GLY A 87 -9.57 -12.66 6.78
CA GLY A 87 -10.79 -13.10 7.46
C GLY A 87 -11.77 -13.85 6.56
N THR A 88 -11.30 -14.38 5.44
CA THR A 88 -12.02 -15.42 4.68
C THR A 88 -11.88 -16.75 5.42
N ASP A 89 -12.94 -17.54 5.44
CA ASP A 89 -12.92 -18.90 5.98
C ASP A 89 -11.86 -19.76 5.25
N PRO A 90 -10.86 -20.32 5.95
CA PRO A 90 -9.80 -21.10 5.34
C PRO A 90 -10.31 -22.38 4.65
N GLU A 91 -11.33 -23.05 5.20
CA GLU A 91 -11.85 -24.29 4.60
C GLU A 91 -12.57 -23.98 3.27
N TRP A 92 -13.37 -22.91 3.26
CA TRP A 92 -13.97 -22.42 2.04
C TRP A 92 -12.91 -21.99 1.01
N ALA A 93 -11.88 -21.25 1.44
CA ALA A 93 -10.80 -20.81 0.53
C ALA A 93 -10.05 -21.99 -0.09
N ASP A 94 -9.78 -23.05 0.69
CA ASP A 94 -9.15 -24.28 0.23
C ASP A 94 -10.01 -25.03 -0.78
N ALA A 95 -11.31 -25.17 -0.50
CA ALA A 95 -12.26 -25.79 -1.41
C ALA A 95 -12.34 -25.03 -2.75
N GLN A 96 -12.40 -23.70 -2.70
CA GLN A 96 -12.44 -22.86 -3.91
C GLN A 96 -11.14 -22.93 -4.71
N ALA A 97 -9.98 -22.89 -4.05
CA ALA A 97 -8.69 -23.06 -4.71
C ALA A 97 -8.57 -24.43 -5.38
N ALA A 98 -9.02 -25.50 -4.71
CA ALA A 98 -9.04 -26.84 -5.27
C ALA A 98 -9.97 -26.96 -6.49
N GLN A 99 -11.19 -26.39 -6.42
CA GLN A 99 -12.14 -26.36 -7.53
C GLN A 99 -11.61 -25.60 -8.75
N ALA A 100 -10.80 -24.57 -8.54
CA ALA A 100 -10.13 -23.84 -9.62
C ALA A 100 -8.90 -24.58 -10.18
N GLY A 101 -8.49 -25.70 -9.56
CA GLY A 101 -7.25 -26.42 -9.90
C GLY A 101 -5.97 -25.71 -9.43
N LEU A 102 -6.09 -24.82 -8.44
CA LEU A 102 -5.02 -23.96 -7.90
C LEU A 102 -4.65 -24.34 -6.46
N ALA A 103 -4.91 -25.57 -6.03
CA ALA A 103 -4.63 -26.02 -4.65
C ALA A 103 -3.15 -25.88 -4.24
N LYS A 104 -2.23 -26.00 -5.21
CA LYS A 104 -0.76 -25.91 -5.01
C LYS A 104 -0.18 -24.54 -5.39
N ALA A 105 -1.03 -23.57 -5.75
CA ALA A 105 -0.59 -22.24 -6.14
C ALA A 105 -0.07 -21.43 -4.94
N ASP A 106 0.76 -20.43 -5.21
CA ASP A 106 1.26 -19.53 -4.18
C ASP A 106 0.09 -18.74 -3.56
N ARG A 107 0.11 -18.57 -2.23
CA ARG A 107 -0.95 -17.87 -1.50
C ARG A 107 -0.48 -16.51 -1.02
N LEU A 108 -1.29 -15.49 -1.28
CA LEU A 108 -1.09 -14.14 -0.78
C LEU A 108 -2.29 -13.75 0.08
N SER A 109 -2.04 -13.42 1.34
CA SER A 109 -3.06 -12.90 2.24
C SER A 109 -2.96 -11.38 2.30
N MET A 110 -4.06 -10.67 2.10
CA MET A 110 -4.09 -9.20 2.19
C MET A 110 -5.49 -8.67 2.52
N PRO A 111 -5.60 -7.41 2.98
CA PRO A 111 -6.89 -6.78 3.23
C PRO A 111 -7.78 -6.80 1.99
N ALA A 112 -9.06 -7.11 2.17
CA ALA A 112 -10.03 -7.27 1.07
C ALA A 112 -10.11 -6.02 0.17
N GLU A 113 -10.10 -4.84 0.80
CA GLU A 113 -10.15 -3.52 0.14
C GLU A 113 -8.98 -3.28 -0.82
N GLN A 114 -7.83 -3.90 -0.54
CA GLN A 114 -6.60 -3.70 -1.29
C GLN A 114 -6.40 -4.73 -2.39
N ALA A 115 -7.09 -5.88 -2.35
CA ALA A 115 -6.83 -7.02 -3.21
C ALA A 115 -6.83 -6.68 -4.71
N ILE A 116 -7.89 -6.01 -5.19
CA ILE A 116 -8.04 -5.63 -6.60
C ILE A 116 -7.04 -4.53 -7.01
N ALA A 117 -6.84 -3.53 -6.15
CA ALA A 117 -5.92 -2.43 -6.44
C ALA A 117 -4.46 -2.90 -6.47
N TRP A 118 -4.08 -3.73 -5.49
CA TRP A 118 -2.76 -4.34 -5.41
C TRP A 118 -2.50 -5.24 -6.61
N LEU A 119 -3.47 -6.10 -6.96
CA LEU A 119 -3.36 -6.95 -8.14
C LEU A 119 -3.14 -6.13 -9.42
N ARG A 120 -3.85 -5.01 -9.56
CA ARG A 120 -3.67 -4.10 -10.69
C ARG A 120 -2.25 -3.54 -10.73
N ALA A 121 -1.72 -3.07 -9.60
CA ALA A 121 -0.38 -2.50 -9.51
C ALA A 121 0.73 -3.53 -9.83
N HIS A 122 0.54 -4.81 -9.49
CA HIS A 122 1.58 -5.83 -9.59
C HIS A 122 1.42 -6.72 -10.84
N GLN A 123 0.52 -6.39 -11.78
CA GLN A 123 0.20 -7.23 -12.94
C GLN A 123 1.42 -7.72 -13.75
N ARG A 124 2.54 -7.00 -13.73
CA ARG A 124 3.76 -7.32 -14.49
C ARG A 124 4.61 -8.43 -13.85
N GLU A 125 4.34 -8.78 -12.58
CA GLU A 125 5.14 -9.77 -11.84
C GLU A 125 4.81 -11.22 -12.19
N TRP A 126 3.67 -11.47 -12.81
CA TRP A 126 3.22 -12.82 -13.17
C TRP A 126 3.60 -13.20 -14.59
N ARG A 127 3.97 -14.47 -14.76
CA ARG A 127 4.17 -15.08 -16.08
C ARG A 127 2.91 -14.98 -16.96
N PRO A 128 3.05 -14.94 -18.29
CA PRO A 128 1.91 -14.83 -19.20
C PRO A 128 0.83 -15.91 -18.99
N GLU A 129 1.27 -17.13 -18.68
CA GLU A 129 0.44 -18.31 -18.46
C GLU A 129 -0.13 -18.45 -17.03
N ALA A 130 0.28 -17.57 -16.10
CA ALA A 130 -0.11 -17.67 -14.70
C ALA A 130 -1.61 -17.42 -14.50
N ARG A 131 -2.27 -18.32 -13.78
CA ARG A 131 -3.69 -18.23 -13.41
C ARG A 131 -3.84 -17.55 -12.06
N LEU A 132 -4.80 -16.64 -11.99
CA LEU A 132 -5.04 -15.81 -10.82
C LEU A 132 -6.45 -16.00 -10.27
N LEU A 133 -6.53 -16.25 -8.98
CA LEU A 133 -7.78 -16.41 -8.25
C LEU A 133 -7.79 -15.47 -7.04
N VAL A 134 -8.84 -14.68 -6.89
CA VAL A 134 -9.07 -13.80 -5.74
C VAL A 134 -10.27 -14.34 -4.97
N LEU A 135 -10.08 -14.58 -3.67
CA LEU A 135 -11.06 -15.22 -2.78
C LEU A 135 -11.42 -14.31 -1.61
N GLY A 136 -12.71 -14.25 -1.27
CA GLY A 136 -13.20 -13.68 -0.01
C GLY A 136 -14.16 -12.50 -0.16
N ASP A 137 -14.34 -11.73 0.92
CA ASP A 137 -15.28 -10.61 0.96
C ASP A 137 -14.72 -9.34 0.31
N VAL A 138 -14.44 -9.41 -1.00
CA VAL A 138 -13.83 -8.30 -1.74
C VAL A 138 -14.91 -7.25 -2.04
N PRO A 139 -14.69 -5.97 -1.69
CA PRO A 139 -15.67 -4.92 -1.94
C PRO A 139 -15.82 -4.63 -3.44
N MET A 140 -17.03 -4.27 -3.84
CA MET A 140 -17.35 -3.90 -5.21
C MET A 140 -16.58 -2.63 -5.60
N PRO A 141 -15.71 -2.70 -6.63
CA PRO A 141 -14.97 -1.53 -7.06
C PRO A 141 -15.93 -0.55 -7.77
N ALA A 142 -15.73 0.75 -7.53
CA ALA A 142 -16.55 1.81 -8.14
C ALA A 142 -16.44 1.83 -9.69
N LEU A 143 -15.31 1.37 -10.23
CA LEU A 143 -15.06 1.22 -11.66
C LEU A 143 -14.66 -0.23 -11.94
N LEU A 144 -15.23 -0.81 -13.00
CA LEU A 144 -14.91 -2.18 -13.38
C LEU A 144 -13.42 -2.29 -13.74
N PRO A 145 -12.64 -3.16 -13.07
CA PRO A 145 -11.22 -3.29 -13.35
C PRO A 145 -10.99 -4.04 -14.67
N GLU A 146 -10.06 -3.53 -15.48
CA GLU A 146 -9.51 -4.26 -16.61
C GLU A 146 -8.14 -4.86 -16.23
N PHE A 147 -7.92 -6.10 -16.67
CA PHE A 147 -6.68 -6.84 -16.44
C PHE A 147 -6.11 -7.30 -17.78
N GLY A 148 -4.79 -7.23 -17.94
CA GLY A 148 -4.12 -7.77 -19.14
C GLY A 148 -4.07 -9.30 -19.19
N ARG A 149 -4.70 -9.97 -18.22
CA ARG A 149 -4.68 -11.41 -17.99
C ARG A 149 -6.00 -11.84 -17.36
N ARG A 150 -6.32 -13.14 -17.48
CA ARG A 150 -7.54 -13.69 -16.88
C ARG A 150 -7.43 -13.71 -15.36
N VAL A 151 -8.42 -13.13 -14.68
CA VAL A 151 -8.51 -13.11 -13.21
C VAL A 151 -9.88 -13.64 -12.81
N GLU A 152 -9.91 -14.63 -11.93
CA GLU A 152 -11.16 -15.15 -11.37
C GLU A 152 -11.38 -14.57 -9.97
N LEU A 153 -12.52 -13.94 -9.75
CA LEU A 153 -12.95 -13.43 -8.45
C LEU A 153 -14.08 -14.33 -7.94
N ARG A 154 -13.88 -14.97 -6.79
CA ARG A 154 -14.94 -15.68 -6.07
C ARG A 154 -15.13 -15.05 -4.72
N THR A 155 -16.35 -14.62 -4.45
CA THR A 155 -16.63 -13.83 -3.26
C THR A 155 -17.45 -14.59 -2.24
N LEU A 156 -17.20 -14.30 -0.98
CA LEU A 156 -17.99 -14.76 0.16
C LEU A 156 -18.33 -13.53 0.99
N ALA A 157 -19.59 -13.09 0.94
CA ALA A 157 -20.03 -11.94 1.72
C ALA A 157 -19.88 -12.26 3.21
N ARG A 158 -19.13 -11.42 3.94
CA ARG A 158 -19.04 -11.57 5.39
C ARG A 158 -20.33 -11.07 6.00
N GLN A 159 -20.86 -11.80 6.97
CA GLN A 159 -21.93 -11.23 7.78
C GLN A 159 -21.37 -10.05 8.57
N PRO A 160 -22.05 -8.89 8.56
CA PRO A 160 -21.59 -7.75 9.33
C PRO A 160 -21.47 -8.17 10.79
N GLU A 161 -20.29 -7.93 11.39
CA GLU A 161 -20.09 -8.21 12.79
C GLU A 161 -21.06 -7.34 13.60
N LYS A 162 -21.86 -7.98 14.46
CA LYS A 162 -22.79 -7.26 15.32
C LYS A 162 -22.01 -6.56 16.43
N VAL A 163 -21.46 -5.41 16.11
CA VAL A 163 -20.74 -4.57 17.08
C VAL A 163 -21.74 -4.14 18.15
N GLU A 164 -21.46 -4.46 19.41
CA GLU A 164 -22.22 -3.94 20.55
C GLU A 164 -22.01 -2.41 20.59
N ARG A 165 -23.05 -1.67 20.23
CA ARG A 165 -22.99 -0.21 20.19
C ARG A 165 -23.50 0.33 21.51
N ARG A 166 -22.70 1.19 22.12
CA ARG A 166 -23.04 1.90 23.36
C ARG A 166 -23.26 3.37 23.11
N VAL A 167 -24.37 3.90 23.60
CA VAL A 167 -24.80 5.28 23.39
C VAL A 167 -25.01 5.95 24.73
N HIS A 168 -24.47 7.15 24.88
CA HIS A 168 -24.78 8.00 26.03
C HIS A 168 -25.76 9.10 25.62
N ILE A 169 -26.83 9.30 26.40
CA ILE A 169 -27.89 10.28 26.11
C ILE A 169 -27.83 11.41 27.13
N ALA A 170 -27.38 12.59 26.69
CA ALA A 170 -27.45 13.84 27.42
C ALA A 170 -28.59 14.69 26.85
N SER A 171 -29.82 14.45 27.32
CA SER A 171 -31.04 15.07 26.80
C SER A 171 -31.98 15.50 27.94
N GLU A 172 -32.77 16.54 27.73
CA GLU A 172 -33.94 16.87 28.57
C GLU A 172 -35.13 15.90 28.35
N ARG A 173 -35.12 15.15 27.24
CA ARG A 173 -36.17 14.23 26.79
C ARG A 173 -35.62 12.80 26.57
N PRO A 174 -34.95 12.18 27.57
CA PRO A 174 -34.26 10.91 27.38
C PRO A 174 -35.20 9.75 26.98
N GLY A 175 -36.48 9.82 27.33
CA GLY A 175 -37.48 8.81 26.96
C GLY A 175 -37.73 8.70 25.46
N GLN A 176 -37.63 9.80 24.71
CA GLN A 176 -37.81 9.79 23.24
C GLN A 176 -36.62 9.12 22.56
N TRP A 177 -35.41 9.44 22.99
CA TRP A 177 -34.18 8.82 22.52
C TRP A 177 -34.10 7.32 22.83
N ARG A 178 -34.50 6.92 24.04
CA ARG A 178 -34.54 5.49 24.41
C ARG A 178 -35.43 4.68 23.48
N ARG A 179 -36.56 5.23 23.01
CA ARG A 179 -37.46 4.53 22.08
C ARG A 179 -36.83 4.31 20.70
N VAL A 180 -36.06 5.29 20.21
CA VAL A 180 -35.34 5.18 18.93
C VAL A 180 -34.27 4.09 19.01
N PHE A 181 -33.44 4.09 20.06
CA PHE A 181 -32.35 3.12 20.21
C PHE A 181 -32.80 1.71 20.63
N ALA A 182 -33.96 1.59 21.30
CA ALA A 182 -34.51 0.29 21.70
C ALA A 182 -34.84 -0.62 20.51
N LEU A 183 -35.15 -0.06 19.33
CA LEU A 183 -35.52 -0.83 18.13
C LEU A 183 -34.35 -1.66 17.59
N GLU A 184 -33.10 -1.23 17.81
CA GLU A 184 -31.87 -1.88 17.30
C GLU A 184 -31.08 -2.61 18.39
N GLY A 185 -31.62 -2.74 19.61
CA GLY A 185 -30.94 -3.43 20.71
C GLY A 185 -29.65 -2.76 21.17
N ILE A 186 -29.55 -1.43 21.04
CA ILE A 186 -28.38 -0.64 21.39
C ILE A 186 -28.33 -0.41 22.90
N ALA A 187 -27.17 -0.63 23.52
CA ALA A 187 -26.98 -0.42 24.95
C ALA A 187 -26.85 1.08 25.28
N ILE A 188 -27.53 1.53 26.34
CA ILE A 188 -27.54 2.94 26.73
C ILE A 188 -26.77 3.09 28.05
N ASP A 189 -25.64 3.79 27.98
CA ASP A 189 -24.78 4.02 29.12
C ASP A 189 -25.24 5.24 29.92
N THR A 190 -25.26 5.11 31.25
CA THR A 190 -25.60 6.18 32.18
C THR A 190 -24.55 7.28 32.24
N ALA A 191 -23.28 6.96 31.96
CA ALA A 191 -22.17 7.90 31.86
C ALA A 191 -21.31 7.57 30.63
N PRO A 192 -20.74 8.59 29.95
CA PRO A 192 -19.88 8.36 28.81
C PRO A 192 -18.53 7.78 29.27
N GLY A 193 -18.05 6.77 28.55
CA GLY A 193 -16.79 6.09 28.80
C GLY A 193 -16.00 5.83 27.52
N ALA A 194 -14.86 5.14 27.64
CA ALA A 194 -13.98 4.84 26.50
C ALA A 194 -14.64 3.97 25.41
N THR A 195 -15.70 3.22 25.76
CA THR A 195 -16.46 2.35 24.85
C THR A 195 -17.70 3.02 24.25
N THR A 196 -17.98 4.28 24.60
CA THR A 196 -19.15 5.01 24.08
C THR A 196 -18.93 5.38 22.62
N SER A 197 -19.73 4.80 21.74
CA SER A 197 -19.65 4.98 20.28
C SER A 197 -20.35 6.24 19.78
N LEU A 198 -21.39 6.69 20.48
CA LEU A 198 -22.17 7.88 20.14
C LEU A 198 -22.59 8.61 21.42
N ILE A 199 -22.46 9.93 21.41
CA ILE A 199 -23.06 10.81 22.40
C ILE A 199 -24.20 11.58 21.75
N VAL A 200 -25.40 11.45 22.31
CA VAL A 200 -26.54 12.26 21.93
C VAL A 200 -26.58 13.48 22.83
N TRP A 201 -26.39 14.65 22.24
CA TRP A 201 -26.44 15.94 22.91
C TRP A 201 -27.69 16.71 22.50
N ASP A 202 -28.68 16.68 23.38
CA ASP A 202 -29.98 17.33 23.21
C ASP A 202 -30.23 18.30 24.35
N ARG A 203 -29.32 19.27 24.43
CA ARG A 203 -29.29 20.38 25.38
C ARG A 203 -28.80 21.62 24.66
N LYS A 204 -29.30 22.78 25.09
CA LYS A 204 -28.87 24.09 24.57
C LYS A 204 -27.47 24.49 25.05
N GLU A 205 -27.07 23.95 26.19
CA GLU A 205 -25.79 24.24 26.82
C GLU A 205 -24.63 23.60 26.05
N ALA A 206 -23.48 24.28 26.03
CA ALA A 206 -22.27 23.72 25.44
C ALA A 206 -21.80 22.49 26.24
N PRO A 207 -21.32 21.41 25.58
CA PRO A 207 -20.87 20.24 26.30
C PRO A 207 -19.57 20.50 27.06
N PRO A 208 -19.31 19.76 28.16
CA PRO A 208 -18.03 19.80 28.87
C PRO A 208 -16.85 19.52 27.93
N ALA A 209 -15.76 20.29 28.06
CA ALA A 209 -14.58 20.16 27.19
C ALA A 209 -13.82 18.83 27.35
N SER A 210 -14.03 18.14 28.48
CA SER A 210 -13.45 16.83 28.78
C SER A 210 -14.16 15.67 28.08
N LEU A 211 -15.40 15.87 27.61
CA LEU A 211 -16.18 14.84 26.95
C LEU A 211 -15.62 14.59 25.55
N ARG A 212 -15.34 13.33 25.22
CA ARG A 212 -14.88 12.90 23.89
C ARG A 212 -15.63 11.64 23.49
N ALA A 213 -16.02 11.56 22.23
CA ALA A 213 -16.57 10.35 21.62
C ALA A 213 -16.33 10.39 20.12
N PRO A 214 -16.25 9.23 19.43
CA PRO A 214 -16.06 9.20 17.98
C PRO A 214 -17.13 10.00 17.22
N LEU A 215 -18.39 9.92 17.69
CA LEU A 215 -19.53 10.59 17.08
C LEU A 215 -20.42 11.29 18.09
N TRP A 216 -21.00 12.40 17.64
CA TRP A 216 -21.91 13.24 18.40
C TRP A 216 -23.15 13.58 17.58
N LEU A 217 -24.32 13.17 18.05
CA LEU A 217 -25.60 13.58 17.48
C LEU A 217 -26.11 14.78 18.24
N VAL A 218 -26.26 15.91 17.55
CA VAL A 218 -26.62 17.20 18.12
C VAL A 218 -28.00 17.63 17.61
N THR A 219 -28.91 17.97 18.51
CA THR A 219 -30.22 18.52 18.14
C THR A 219 -30.21 20.03 18.01
N ASP A 220 -29.46 20.72 18.87
CA ASP A 220 -29.31 22.17 18.86
C ASP A 220 -27.95 22.58 18.28
N ILE A 221 -27.97 23.08 17.04
CA ILE A 221 -26.78 23.54 16.31
C ILE A 221 -26.09 24.69 17.07
N ALA A 222 -26.83 25.51 17.84
CA ALA A 222 -26.25 26.64 18.56
C ALA A 222 -25.25 26.22 19.65
N ALA A 223 -25.40 25.00 20.20
CA ALA A 223 -24.45 24.45 21.17
C ALA A 223 -23.08 24.10 20.54
N PHE A 224 -23.00 24.03 19.20
CA PHE A 224 -21.81 23.62 18.46
C PHE A 224 -21.51 24.58 17.29
N PRO A 225 -20.65 25.59 17.51
CA PRO A 225 -20.30 26.58 16.49
C PRO A 225 -19.76 26.00 15.18
N GLU A 226 -19.09 24.85 15.25
CA GLU A 226 -18.56 24.13 14.07
C GLU A 226 -19.66 23.63 13.12
N LEU A 227 -20.85 23.28 13.62
CA LEU A 227 -21.99 22.90 12.78
C LEU A 227 -22.63 24.09 12.06
N GLY A 228 -22.47 25.31 12.58
CA GLY A 228 -23.00 26.53 11.96
C GLY A 228 -22.35 26.86 10.61
N LYS A 229 -21.16 26.33 10.33
CA LYS A 229 -20.42 26.49 9.06
C LYS A 229 -20.32 25.19 8.25
N ALA A 230 -20.91 24.10 8.75
CA ALA A 230 -20.83 22.80 8.12
C ALA A 230 -21.65 22.75 6.82
N GLN A 231 -21.13 22.03 5.82
CA GLN A 231 -21.89 21.75 4.60
C GLN A 231 -23.05 20.80 4.92
N GLN A 232 -24.20 21.07 4.31
CA GLN A 232 -25.37 20.19 4.39
C GLN A 232 -25.39 19.27 3.17
N VAL A 233 -25.46 17.96 3.42
CA VAL A 233 -25.54 16.91 2.39
C VAL A 233 -26.69 15.99 2.77
N ASP A 234 -27.67 15.83 1.88
CA ASP A 234 -28.84 14.96 2.07
C ASP A 234 -29.59 15.18 3.41
N GLY A 235 -29.71 16.43 3.87
CA GLY A 235 -30.40 16.76 5.12
C GLY A 235 -29.55 16.57 6.40
N LEU A 236 -28.29 16.15 6.25
CA LEU A 236 -27.32 16.01 7.33
C LEU A 236 -26.31 17.16 7.30
N ARG A 237 -26.02 17.74 8.45
CA ARG A 237 -24.88 18.65 8.65
C ARG A 237 -23.85 17.96 9.51
N TYR A 238 -22.60 17.91 9.09
CA TYR A 238 -21.55 17.32 9.90
C TYR A 238 -20.24 18.10 9.83
N ALA A 239 -19.49 18.09 10.92
CA ALA A 239 -18.16 18.69 11.03
C ALA A 239 -17.25 17.82 11.90
N ASP A 240 -15.98 17.76 11.54
CA ASP A 240 -14.97 17.13 12.37
C ASP A 240 -14.43 18.16 13.37
N SER A 241 -14.47 17.82 14.66
CA SER A 241 -13.98 18.67 15.76
C SER A 241 -12.93 17.94 16.58
N ALA A 242 -12.25 18.65 17.47
CA ALA A 242 -11.36 18.01 18.43
C ALA A 242 -12.09 16.97 19.31
N ARG A 243 -13.42 17.07 19.50
CA ARG A 243 -14.22 16.20 20.37
C ARG A 243 -14.69 14.92 19.69
N GLY A 244 -14.54 14.85 18.37
CA GLY A 244 -15.10 13.85 17.49
C GLY A 244 -15.87 14.49 16.34
N ARG A 245 -16.48 13.64 15.50
CA ARG A 245 -17.35 14.09 14.42
C ARG A 245 -18.73 14.45 14.99
N VAL A 246 -19.09 15.71 14.88
CA VAL A 246 -20.41 16.22 15.26
C VAL A 246 -21.31 16.23 14.05
N TRP A 247 -22.57 15.84 14.24
CA TRP A 247 -23.56 15.87 13.18
C TRP A 247 -24.95 16.21 13.70
N HIS A 248 -25.76 16.78 12.82
CA HIS A 248 -27.13 17.17 13.04
C HIS A 248 -27.99 16.66 11.88
N SER A 249 -29.18 16.17 12.20
CA SER A 249 -30.19 15.76 11.22
C SER A 249 -31.46 16.60 11.43
N GLU A 250 -31.95 17.20 10.35
CA GLU A 250 -33.23 17.92 10.34
C GLU A 250 -34.43 16.97 10.51
N ALA A 251 -34.22 15.66 10.35
CA ALA A 251 -35.25 14.63 10.54
C ALA A 251 -35.55 14.33 12.04
N TRP A 252 -34.91 15.05 12.97
CA TRP A 252 -35.17 14.95 14.39
C TRP A 252 -36.20 15.99 14.87
N PRO A 253 -37.23 15.61 15.67
CA PRO A 253 -37.55 14.25 16.12
C PRO A 253 -38.25 13.42 15.02
N PRO A 254 -37.92 12.12 14.87
CA PRO A 254 -38.54 11.27 13.86
C PRO A 254 -40.02 11.07 14.17
N ALA A 255 -40.87 11.40 13.19
CA ALA A 255 -42.32 11.26 13.31
C ALA A 255 -42.82 9.81 13.09
N THR A 256 -42.03 8.98 12.41
CA THR A 256 -42.37 7.59 12.04
C THR A 256 -41.25 6.62 12.40
N ALA A 257 -41.59 5.33 12.49
CA ALA A 257 -40.59 4.27 12.73
C ALA A 257 -39.55 4.21 11.59
N ASP A 258 -39.95 4.45 10.35
CA ASP A 258 -39.04 4.47 9.20
C ASP A 258 -38.08 5.67 9.26
N ALA A 259 -38.55 6.84 9.71
CA ALA A 259 -37.67 8.00 9.94
C ALA A 259 -36.67 7.73 11.07
N ALA A 260 -37.07 7.01 12.12
CA ALA A 260 -36.16 6.58 13.18
C ALA A 260 -35.10 5.59 12.68
N ARG A 261 -35.46 4.65 11.80
CA ARG A 261 -34.49 3.75 11.14
C ARG A 261 -33.53 4.53 10.23
N ALA A 262 -34.05 5.45 9.41
CA ALA A 262 -33.22 6.28 8.55
C ALA A 262 -32.18 7.09 9.34
N LEU A 263 -32.58 7.68 10.49
CA LEU A 263 -31.65 8.37 11.40
C LEU A 263 -30.52 7.44 11.91
N LEU A 264 -30.84 6.18 12.21
CA LEU A 264 -29.86 5.20 12.66
C LEU A 264 -28.96 4.74 11.51
N ASP A 265 -29.48 4.63 10.29
CA ASP A 265 -28.70 4.34 9.09
C ASP A 265 -27.73 5.47 8.75
N ASP A 266 -28.16 6.73 8.88
CA ASP A 266 -27.30 7.92 8.70
C ASP A 266 -26.15 7.90 9.70
N TRP A 267 -26.44 7.58 10.96
CA TRP A 267 -25.42 7.38 11.98
C TRP A 267 -24.43 6.27 11.59
N GLN A 268 -24.91 5.13 11.11
CA GLN A 268 -24.06 4.02 10.65
C GLN A 268 -23.13 4.46 9.51
N ARG A 269 -23.67 5.15 8.51
CA ARG A 269 -22.91 5.67 7.37
C ARG A 269 -21.86 6.69 7.77
N LEU A 270 -22.16 7.56 8.73
CA LEU A 270 -21.20 8.57 9.23
C LEU A 270 -20.06 7.96 10.05
N HIS A 271 -20.30 6.80 10.69
CA HIS A 271 -19.30 6.10 11.48
C HIS A 271 -18.40 5.18 10.65
N ILE A 272 -19.00 4.39 9.76
CA ILE A 272 -18.33 3.30 9.05
C ILE A 272 -18.01 3.70 7.60
N GLY A 273 -18.69 4.71 7.04
CA GLY A 273 -18.71 4.99 5.61
C GLY A 273 -19.88 4.30 4.92
N PRO A 274 -20.07 4.51 3.61
CA PRO A 274 -21.08 3.79 2.84
C PRO A 274 -20.82 2.28 2.93
N PRO A 275 -21.88 1.45 3.05
CA PRO A 275 -21.72 0.00 3.15
C PRO A 275 -20.97 -0.52 1.93
N SER A 276 -19.84 -1.17 2.16
CA SER A 276 -19.12 -1.85 1.09
C SER A 276 -19.90 -3.09 0.69
N HIS A 277 -20.57 -3.03 -0.46
CA HIS A 277 -21.20 -4.22 -1.03
C HIS A 277 -20.13 -5.18 -1.53
N THR A 278 -20.23 -6.46 -1.19
CA THR A 278 -19.38 -7.51 -1.74
C THR A 278 -19.53 -7.54 -3.26
N ALA A 279 -18.42 -7.57 -3.99
CA ALA A 279 -18.42 -7.74 -5.44
C ALA A 279 -19.06 -9.08 -5.81
N PRO A 280 -19.77 -9.20 -6.94
CA PRO A 280 -20.26 -10.50 -7.40
C PRO A 280 -19.09 -11.37 -7.88
N SER A 281 -19.18 -12.68 -7.63
CA SER A 281 -18.28 -13.67 -8.25
C SER A 281 -18.29 -13.52 -9.77
N ARG A 282 -17.12 -13.37 -10.37
CA ARG A 282 -16.96 -13.09 -11.81
C ARG A 282 -15.58 -13.48 -12.31
N VAL A 283 -15.53 -13.87 -13.57
CA VAL A 283 -14.28 -14.02 -14.32
C VAL A 283 -14.04 -12.74 -15.12
N PHE A 284 -12.88 -12.12 -14.93
CA PHE A 284 -12.37 -11.04 -15.78
C PHE A 284 -11.51 -11.68 -16.86
N GLU A 285 -11.92 -11.54 -18.12
CA GLU A 285 -11.12 -11.99 -19.25
C GLU A 285 -9.92 -11.07 -19.48
N ALA A 286 -8.88 -11.61 -20.10
CA ALA A 286 -7.70 -10.83 -20.47
C ALA A 286 -8.09 -9.76 -21.50
N SER A 287 -7.89 -8.50 -21.18
CA SER A 287 -8.11 -7.39 -22.09
C SER A 287 -6.80 -6.91 -22.71
N GLY A 288 -6.73 -6.87 -24.03
CA GLY A 288 -5.60 -6.28 -24.76
C GLY A 288 -5.51 -4.75 -24.62
N THR A 289 -6.58 -4.08 -24.16
CA THR A 289 -6.60 -2.64 -23.89
C THR A 289 -6.10 -2.28 -22.50
N ALA A 290 -5.97 -3.27 -21.60
CA ALA A 290 -5.50 -3.06 -20.25
C ALA A 290 -4.03 -2.62 -20.28
N ARG A 291 -3.79 -1.32 -20.08
CA ARG A 291 -2.43 -0.81 -19.86
C ARG A 291 -1.97 -1.25 -18.49
N ALA A 292 -0.96 -2.12 -18.44
CA ALA A 292 -0.29 -2.44 -17.19
C ALA A 292 0.23 -1.13 -16.56
N PRO A 293 -0.15 -0.80 -15.32
CA PRO A 293 0.27 0.44 -14.66
C PRO A 293 1.79 0.54 -14.58
N GLU A 294 2.29 1.73 -14.23
CA GLU A 294 3.71 1.95 -14.00
C GLU A 294 4.28 0.90 -13.03
N PRO A 295 5.54 0.45 -13.24
CA PRO A 295 6.13 -0.57 -12.39
C PRO A 295 6.12 -0.11 -10.93
N SER A 296 5.79 -1.03 -10.03
CA SER A 296 5.49 -0.75 -8.62
C SER A 296 6.74 -0.57 -7.75
N GLY A 297 7.95 -0.75 -8.29
CA GLY A 297 9.17 -0.73 -7.50
C GLY A 297 9.40 -1.98 -6.65
N ALA A 298 8.79 -3.13 -6.96
CA ALA A 298 8.87 -4.33 -6.11
C ALA A 298 10.31 -4.80 -5.82
N LEU A 299 11.25 -4.62 -6.76
CA LEU A 299 12.67 -4.96 -6.56
C LEU A 299 13.50 -3.81 -5.99
N ARG A 300 12.92 -2.62 -5.83
CA ARG A 300 13.64 -1.39 -5.52
C ARG A 300 14.35 -1.48 -4.17
N ASP A 301 13.69 -2.05 -3.16
CA ASP A 301 14.26 -2.21 -1.82
C ASP A 301 15.40 -3.22 -1.80
N MET A 302 15.23 -4.36 -2.50
CA MET A 302 16.30 -5.36 -2.65
C MET A 302 17.51 -4.77 -3.40
N LEU A 303 17.27 -4.01 -4.47
CA LEU A 303 18.33 -3.36 -5.24
C LEU A 303 19.05 -2.30 -4.40
N MET A 304 18.35 -1.55 -3.52
CA MET A 304 18.98 -0.64 -2.57
C MET A 304 19.88 -1.36 -1.55
N ALA A 305 19.42 -2.49 -1.01
CA ALA A 305 20.22 -3.31 -0.12
C ALA A 305 21.48 -3.83 -0.82
N LEU A 306 21.33 -4.33 -2.05
CA LEU A 306 22.45 -4.81 -2.88
C LEU A 306 23.44 -3.68 -3.20
N LEU A 307 22.97 -2.48 -3.53
CA LEU A 307 23.82 -1.30 -3.76
C LEU A 307 24.67 -0.98 -2.53
N THR A 308 24.05 -1.02 -1.35
CA THR A 308 24.73 -0.75 -0.08
C THR A 308 25.83 -1.79 0.18
N ALA A 309 25.52 -3.08 -0.01
CA ALA A 309 26.48 -4.16 0.13
C ALA A 309 27.66 -4.04 -0.85
N LEU A 310 27.37 -3.76 -2.14
CA LEU A 310 28.40 -3.56 -3.16
C LEU A 310 29.29 -2.34 -2.86
N PHE A 311 28.73 -1.26 -2.31
CA PHE A 311 29.50 -0.08 -1.91
C PHE A 311 30.45 -0.37 -0.74
N VAL A 312 30.00 -1.11 0.27
CA VAL A 312 30.85 -1.56 1.39
C VAL A 312 31.96 -2.49 0.90
N LEU A 313 31.65 -3.39 -0.04
CA LEU A 313 32.63 -4.29 -0.64
C LEU A 313 33.69 -3.51 -1.44
N GLU A 314 33.28 -2.52 -2.24
CA GLU A 314 34.18 -1.64 -2.99
C GLU A 314 35.14 -0.90 -2.05
N ARG A 315 34.60 -0.32 -0.97
CA ARG A 315 35.39 0.38 0.07
C ARG A 315 36.40 -0.55 0.73
N SER A 316 35.97 -1.77 1.08
CA SER A 316 36.81 -2.78 1.74
C SER A 316 37.95 -3.24 0.84
N LEU A 317 37.66 -3.58 -0.42
CA LEU A 317 38.68 -3.98 -1.40
C LEU A 317 39.66 -2.84 -1.69
N THR A 318 39.17 -1.61 -1.77
CA THR A 318 40.02 -0.44 -1.99
C THR A 318 40.94 -0.18 -0.80
N HIS A 319 40.44 -0.39 0.43
CA HIS A 319 41.23 -0.25 1.65
C HIS A 319 42.26 -1.37 1.81
N ALA A 320 41.86 -2.63 1.56
CA ALA A 320 42.77 -3.78 1.59
C ALA A 320 43.93 -3.65 0.60
N ARG A 321 43.68 -3.00 -0.55
CA ARG A 321 44.72 -2.69 -1.54
C ARG A 321 45.70 -1.58 -1.11
N ARG A 322 45.27 -0.65 -0.25
CA ARG A 322 46.13 0.47 0.20
C ARG A 322 47.10 0.07 1.32
N ARG A 323 46.81 -1.04 2.01
CA ARG A 323 47.74 -1.69 2.94
C ARG A 323 48.73 -2.57 2.18
#